data_AF-B0TH42-F1
#
_entry.id   AF-B0TH42-F1
#
_cell.length_a   1.000
_cell.length_b   1.000
_cell.length_c   1.000
_cell.angle_alpha   90.00
_cell.angle_beta   90.00
_cell.angle_gamma   90.00
#
_symmetry.space_group_name_H-M   'P 1'
#
loop_
_entity.id
_entity.type
_entity.pdbx_description
1 polymer ?
#
loop_
_entity_poly.entity_id
_entity_poly.type
_entity_poly.pdbx_seq_one_letter_code
_entity_poly.pdbx_strand_id
1 'polypeptide(L)'
;MAVMIPSGMSGFPGGFEPRIRQPRGVLTIDNTPVRASIGLKDPSVVAREQADQGRQAMLAFTGRIAAEGDRMARIENKGDPAVEAGLSAFDFRDNVEIRLTRLDPPIVRYEKQAPAIDWVMTSAGSLTGRIVNQLV
;
A
#
# COMPACT_ATOMS: atom_id res chain seq x y z
N MET A 1 55.38 14.48 -9.85
CA MET A 1 55.19 15.83 -10.43
C MET A 1 53.74 16.21 -10.18
N ALA A 2 53.47 17.01 -9.15
CA ALA A 2 52.10 17.35 -8.76
C ALA A 2 51.57 18.44 -9.69
N VAL A 3 50.53 18.14 -10.47
CA VAL A 3 49.81 19.14 -11.27
C VAL A 3 48.83 19.84 -10.34
N MET A 4 49.21 21.06 -9.93
CA MET A 4 48.35 21.96 -9.18
C MET A 4 47.27 22.48 -10.15
N ILE A 5 46.06 21.94 -10.06
CA ILE A 5 44.91 22.43 -10.81
C ILE A 5 44.40 23.68 -10.08
N PRO A 6 44.45 24.88 -10.69
CA PRO A 6 43.97 26.10 -10.04
C PRO A 6 42.46 25.99 -9.84
N SER A 7 42.04 25.78 -8.60
CA SER A 7 40.64 25.79 -8.19
C SER A 7 40.12 27.24 -8.21
N GLY A 8 39.19 27.50 -9.13
CA GLY A 8 38.13 28.50 -8.98
C GLY A 8 38.56 29.96 -8.75
N MET A 9 38.84 30.68 -9.83
CA MET A 9 38.51 32.11 -9.89
C MET A 9 37.43 32.32 -10.95
N SER A 10 36.28 32.83 -10.53
CA SER A 10 35.23 33.29 -11.44
C SER A 10 35.79 34.35 -12.38
N GLY A 11 35.71 34.14 -13.69
CA GLY A 11 36.16 35.10 -14.70
C GLY A 11 37.47 34.76 -15.43
N PHE A 12 38.11 33.62 -15.15
CA PHE A 12 39.28 33.17 -15.91
C PHE A 12 38.88 32.18 -17.03
N PRO A 13 39.22 32.46 -18.30
CA PRO A 13 38.93 31.55 -19.40
C PRO A 13 39.73 30.25 -19.23
N GLY A 14 39.02 29.11 -19.11
CA GLY A 14 39.62 27.78 -18.97
C GLY A 14 39.27 27.02 -17.68
N GLY A 15 38.42 27.58 -16.81
CA GLY A 15 37.94 26.89 -15.60
C GLY A 15 36.81 25.88 -15.83
N PHE A 16 36.64 24.96 -14.87
CA PHE A 16 35.44 24.13 -14.72
C PHE A 16 34.62 24.66 -13.54
N GLU A 17 33.33 24.89 -13.76
CA GLU A 17 32.39 25.32 -12.73
C GLU A 17 31.45 24.17 -12.34
N PRO A 18 31.28 23.88 -11.03
CA PRO A 18 30.29 22.92 -10.58
C PRO A 18 28.88 23.49 -10.72
N ARG A 19 28.05 22.84 -11.52
CA ARG A 19 26.62 23.11 -11.63
C ARG A 19 25.87 22.10 -10.77
N ILE A 20 25.44 22.55 -9.60
CA ILE A 20 24.67 21.74 -8.66
C ILE A 20 23.18 21.96 -8.92
N ARG A 21 22.43 20.88 -9.15
CA ARG A 21 20.97 20.88 -9.22
C ARG A 21 20.42 19.94 -8.16
N GLN A 22 19.45 20.41 -7.38
CA GLN A 22 18.77 19.56 -6.42
C GLN A 22 17.37 19.22 -6.96
N PRO A 23 17.14 17.99 -7.45
CA PRO A 23 15.81 17.59 -7.87
C PRO A 23 14.88 17.45 -6.65
N ARG A 24 13.58 17.64 -6.86
CA ARG A 24 12.59 17.52 -5.78
C ARG A 24 12.45 16.05 -5.38
N GLY A 25 12.39 15.79 -4.07
CA GLY A 25 12.06 14.46 -3.56
C GLY A 25 10.66 14.02 -3.96
N VAL A 26 10.43 12.71 -3.96
CA VAL A 26 9.14 12.11 -4.34
C VAL A 26 8.34 11.80 -3.09
N LEU A 27 7.10 12.29 -3.04
CA LEU A 27 6.13 11.97 -1.98
C LEU A 27 5.08 11.02 -2.56
N THR A 28 4.95 9.84 -1.97
CA THR A 28 3.92 8.86 -2.30
C THR A 28 2.98 8.71 -1.13
N ILE A 29 1.69 8.94 -1.37
CA ILE A 29 0.62 8.76 -0.38
C ILE A 29 -0.31 7.67 -0.90
N ASP A 30 -0.38 6.57 -0.18
CA ASP A 30 -1.31 5.47 -0.46
C ASP A 30 -2.48 5.49 0.53
N ASN A 31 -3.68 5.74 -0.02
CA ASN A 31 -4.94 5.85 0.70
C ASN A 31 -5.77 4.55 0.69
N THR A 32 -5.24 3.46 0.14
CA THR A 32 -5.89 2.14 0.13
C THR A 32 -6.37 1.69 1.52
N PRO A 33 -5.57 1.76 2.61
CA PRO A 33 -6.03 1.34 3.94
C PRO A 33 -7.18 2.21 4.48
N VAL A 34 -7.12 3.52 4.23
CA VAL A 34 -8.18 4.46 4.61
C VAL A 34 -9.51 4.08 3.93
N ARG A 35 -9.48 3.82 2.62
CA ARG A 35 -10.67 3.44 1.85
C ARG A 35 -11.22 2.09 2.29
N ALA A 36 -10.35 1.12 2.55
CA ALA A 36 -10.75 -0.19 3.04
C ALA A 36 -11.47 -0.09 4.40
N SER A 37 -11.01 0.80 5.29
CA SER A 37 -11.61 1.00 6.62
C SER A 37 -13.03 1.60 6.59
N ILE A 38 -13.40 2.32 5.52
CA ILE A 38 -14.77 2.83 5.29
C ILE A 38 -15.61 1.93 4.38
N GLY A 39 -15.15 0.70 4.10
CA GLY A 39 -15.86 -0.27 3.28
C GLY A 39 -15.66 -0.10 1.76
N LEU A 40 -14.83 0.85 1.32
CA LEU A 40 -14.47 1.02 -0.09
C LEU A 40 -13.25 0.15 -0.40
N LYS A 41 -13.49 -1.14 -0.60
CA LYS A 41 -12.46 -2.12 -0.99
C LYS A 41 -12.53 -2.40 -2.49
N ASP A 42 -11.41 -2.85 -3.05
CA ASP A 42 -11.38 -3.34 -4.43
C ASP A 42 -12.31 -4.56 -4.60
N PRO A 43 -13.06 -4.68 -5.70
CA PRO A 43 -13.97 -5.81 -5.93
C PRO A 43 -13.30 -7.18 -5.78
N SER A 44 -12.02 -7.30 -6.16
CA SER A 44 -11.26 -8.54 -6.03
C SER A 44 -10.96 -8.91 -4.57
N VAL A 45 -10.73 -7.92 -3.71
CA VAL A 45 -10.53 -8.10 -2.27
C VAL A 45 -11.85 -8.48 -1.61
N VAL A 46 -12.93 -7.79 -1.97
CA VAL A 46 -14.29 -8.11 -1.47
C VAL A 46 -14.69 -9.53 -1.85
N ALA A 47 -14.47 -9.94 -3.10
CA ALA A 47 -14.81 -11.29 -3.57
C ALA A 47 -14.08 -12.38 -2.79
N ARG A 48 -12.80 -12.18 -2.43
CA ARG A 48 -12.03 -13.13 -1.62
C ARG A 48 -12.55 -13.21 -0.18
N GLU A 49 -12.77 -12.06 0.45
CA GLU A 49 -13.34 -12.01 1.81
C GLU A 49 -14.70 -12.72 1.89
N GLN A 50 -15.56 -12.50 0.89
CA GLN A 50 -16.87 -13.16 0.80
C GLN A 50 -16.75 -14.67 0.52
N ALA A 51 -15.79 -15.09 -0.30
CA ALA A 51 -15.54 -16.51 -0.53
C ALA A 51 -15.09 -17.23 0.75
N ASP A 52 -14.21 -16.60 1.54
CA ASP A 52 -13.75 -17.15 2.82
C ASP A 52 -14.88 -17.19 3.85
N GLN A 53 -15.68 -16.14 3.94
CA GLN A 53 -16.89 -16.11 4.78
C GLN A 53 -17.89 -17.20 4.36
N GLY A 54 -18.13 -17.36 3.05
CA GLY A 54 -19.01 -18.40 2.52
C GLY A 54 -18.50 -19.81 2.84
N ARG A 55 -17.18 -20.03 2.77
CA ARG A 55 -16.56 -21.30 3.18
C ARG A 55 -16.77 -21.59 4.67
N GLN A 56 -16.55 -20.59 5.53
CA GLN A 56 -16.80 -20.74 6.96
C GLN A 56 -18.29 -21.01 7.26
N ALA A 57 -19.20 -20.30 6.58
CA ALA A 57 -20.63 -20.51 6.72
C ALA A 57 -21.05 -21.92 6.30
N MET A 58 -20.52 -22.43 5.18
CA MET A 58 -20.78 -23.80 4.75
C MET A 58 -20.27 -24.84 5.76
N LEU A 59 -19.05 -24.66 6.28
CA LEU A 59 -18.52 -25.55 7.32
C LEU A 59 -19.36 -25.52 8.60
N ALA A 60 -19.78 -24.33 9.03
CA ALA A 60 -20.67 -24.17 10.18
C ALA A 60 -22.02 -24.85 9.95
N PHE A 61 -22.57 -24.74 8.74
CA PHE A 61 -23.81 -25.39 8.35
C PHE A 61 -23.69 -26.92 8.35
N THR A 62 -22.62 -27.47 7.78
CA THR A 62 -22.35 -28.91 7.84
C THR A 62 -22.21 -29.39 9.28
N GLY A 63 -21.49 -28.65 10.12
CA GLY A 63 -21.38 -28.93 11.56
C GLY A 63 -22.74 -28.92 12.26
N ARG A 64 -23.61 -27.96 11.93
CA ARG A 64 -24.97 -27.86 12.47
C ARG A 64 -25.82 -29.07 12.08
N ILE A 65 -25.80 -29.48 10.81
CA ILE A 65 -26.52 -30.67 10.33
C ILE A 65 -26.02 -31.92 11.03
N ALA A 66 -24.70 -32.11 11.13
CA ALA A 66 -24.13 -33.27 11.81
C ALA A 66 -24.58 -33.33 13.29
N ALA A 67 -24.50 -32.20 14.00
CA ALA A 67 -24.96 -32.10 15.39
C ALA A 67 -26.49 -32.30 15.54
N GLU A 68 -27.28 -31.94 14.53
CA GLU A 68 -28.71 -32.21 14.51
C GLU A 68 -29.00 -33.70 14.26
N GLY A 69 -28.26 -34.35 13.35
CA GLY A 69 -28.31 -35.80 13.15
C GLY A 69 -27.96 -36.58 14.42
N ASP A 70 -26.90 -36.18 15.12
CA ASP A 70 -26.51 -36.77 16.42
C ASP A 70 -27.58 -36.56 17.52
N ARG A 71 -28.37 -35.49 17.43
CA ARG A 71 -29.50 -35.25 18.32
C ARG A 71 -30.70 -36.11 17.94
N MET A 72 -31.04 -36.22 16.66
CA MET A 72 -32.10 -37.12 16.18
C MET A 72 -31.80 -38.58 16.56
N ALA A 73 -30.57 -39.05 16.38
CA ALA A 73 -30.15 -40.38 16.79
C ALA A 73 -30.24 -40.61 18.32
N ARG A 74 -30.11 -39.54 19.13
CA ARG A 74 -30.35 -39.59 20.58
C ARG A 74 -31.83 -39.56 20.94
N ILE A 75 -32.65 -38.84 20.18
CA ILE A 75 -34.12 -38.77 20.35
C ILE A 75 -34.76 -40.12 20.02
N GLU A 76 -34.31 -40.79 18.95
CA GLU A 76 -34.69 -42.18 18.60
C GLU A 76 -34.36 -43.16 19.74
N ASN A 77 -33.38 -42.82 20.60
CA ASN A 77 -32.99 -43.53 21.80
C ASN A 77 -33.62 -43.00 23.12
N LYS A 78 -34.80 -42.32 23.06
CA LYS A 78 -35.68 -41.85 24.18
C LYS A 78 -35.70 -40.34 24.49
N GLY A 79 -35.69 -39.46 23.49
CA GLY A 79 -35.88 -38.00 23.68
C GLY A 79 -37.22 -37.48 23.15
N ASP A 80 -37.75 -36.38 23.70
CA ASP A 80 -38.99 -35.72 23.26
C ASP A 80 -38.68 -34.51 22.34
N PRO A 81 -38.89 -34.60 21.01
CA PRO A 81 -38.39 -33.64 20.02
C PRO A 81 -39.12 -32.28 20.01
N ALA A 82 -40.31 -32.17 20.62
CA ALA A 82 -41.14 -30.97 20.52
C ALA A 82 -40.64 -29.79 21.39
N VAL A 83 -39.98 -30.09 22.51
CA VAL A 83 -39.51 -29.08 23.48
C VAL A 83 -38.21 -28.39 22.99
N GLU A 84 -37.33 -29.13 22.30
CA GLU A 84 -36.04 -28.62 21.83
C GLU A 84 -36.19 -27.68 20.60
N ALA A 85 -37.12 -28.00 19.69
CA ALA A 85 -37.41 -27.19 18.51
C ALA A 85 -38.01 -25.82 18.87
N GLY A 86 -38.87 -25.77 19.90
CA GLY A 86 -39.55 -24.55 20.34
C GLY A 86 -38.62 -23.47 20.90
N LEU A 87 -37.52 -23.85 21.57
CA LEU A 87 -36.56 -22.89 22.15
C LEU A 87 -35.70 -22.19 21.09
N SER A 88 -35.44 -22.85 19.96
CA SER A 88 -34.58 -22.31 18.88
C SER A 88 -35.28 -21.30 17.96
N ALA A 89 -36.61 -21.27 17.95
CA ALA A 89 -37.41 -20.45 17.06
C ALA A 89 -37.61 -18.99 17.55
N PHE A 90 -37.14 -18.65 18.75
CA PHE A 90 -37.39 -17.33 19.36
C PHE A 90 -36.25 -16.31 19.20
N ASP A 91 -35.15 -16.66 18.54
CA ASP A 91 -34.00 -15.75 18.39
C ASP A 91 -34.07 -14.95 17.08
N PHE A 92 -35.09 -14.08 16.97
CA PHE A 92 -35.17 -13.09 15.90
C PHE A 92 -34.83 -11.72 16.45
N ARG A 93 -33.54 -11.37 16.37
CA ARG A 93 -33.06 -10.01 16.62
C ARG A 93 -32.35 -9.51 15.37
N ASP A 94 -33.10 -8.88 14.49
CA ASP A 94 -32.54 -8.04 13.44
C ASP A 94 -32.00 -6.76 14.09
N ASN A 95 -30.73 -6.83 14.49
CA ASN A 95 -30.01 -5.71 15.07
C ASN A 95 -29.37 -4.91 13.94
N VAL A 96 -29.95 -3.77 13.59
CA VAL A 96 -29.23 -2.76 12.80
C VAL A 96 -28.23 -2.09 13.74
N GLU A 97 -26.97 -2.52 13.67
CA GLU A 97 -25.88 -1.99 14.49
C GLU A 97 -25.19 -0.82 13.78
N ILE A 98 -25.23 0.38 14.38
CA ILE A 98 -24.40 1.51 13.95
C ILE A 98 -23.00 1.32 14.56
N ARG A 99 -22.04 0.89 13.74
CA ARG A 99 -20.65 0.68 14.17
C ARG A 99 -19.78 1.90 13.84
N LEU A 100 -19.18 2.50 14.87
CA LEU A 100 -18.10 3.47 14.68
C LEU A 100 -16.83 2.71 14.28
N THR A 101 -16.46 2.78 13.00
CA THR A 101 -15.28 2.08 12.50
C THR A 101 -14.03 2.95 12.67
N ARG A 102 -12.98 2.35 13.23
CA ARG A 102 -11.66 2.97 13.31
C ARG A 102 -11.11 3.16 11.88
N LEU A 103 -10.69 4.38 11.57
CA LEU A 103 -10.05 4.70 10.30
C LEU A 103 -8.57 4.33 10.36
N ASP A 104 -8.11 3.51 9.42
CA ASP A 104 -6.69 3.19 9.31
C ASP A 104 -5.93 4.34 8.65
N PRO A 105 -4.70 4.68 9.12
CA PRO A 105 -3.94 5.78 8.56
C PRO A 105 -3.43 5.46 7.14
N PRO A 106 -3.25 6.48 6.28
CA PRO A 106 -2.64 6.29 4.98
C PRO A 106 -1.15 5.94 5.10
N ILE A 107 -0.62 5.23 4.11
CA ILE A 107 0.80 4.91 4.05
C ILE A 107 1.51 6.06 3.33
N VAL A 108 2.34 6.80 4.06
CA VAL A 108 3.09 7.94 3.54
C VAL A 108 4.55 7.57 3.40
N ARG A 109 5.11 7.75 2.20
CA ARG A 109 6.53 7.49 1.90
C ARG A 109 7.15 8.69 1.23
N TYR A 110 8.32 9.08 1.71
CA TYR A 110 9.11 10.15 1.11
C TYR A 110 10.47 9.61 0.69
N GLU A 111 10.82 9.83 -0.56
CA GLU A 111 12.12 9.48 -1.12
C GLU A 111 12.91 10.74 -1.45
N LYS A 112 14.04 10.91 -0.75
CA LYS A 112 14.97 12.01 -1.00
C LYS A 112 15.79 11.71 -2.24
N GLN A 113 15.72 12.57 -3.24
CA GLN A 113 16.60 12.46 -4.40
C GLN A 113 17.96 13.11 -4.11
N ALA A 114 19.03 12.46 -4.56
CA ALA A 114 20.39 12.99 -4.47
C ALA A 114 20.55 14.22 -5.38
N PRO A 115 21.37 15.22 -4.97
CA PRO A 115 21.69 16.33 -5.85
C PRO A 115 22.48 15.85 -7.06
N ALA A 116 22.11 16.33 -8.25
CA ALA A 116 22.89 16.16 -9.46
C ALA A 116 23.99 17.22 -9.51
N ILE A 117 25.23 16.80 -9.73
CA ILE A 117 26.39 17.68 -9.85
C ILE A 117 26.97 17.48 -11.25
N ASP A 118 26.82 18.49 -12.10
CA ASP A 118 27.39 18.52 -13.45
C ASP A 118 28.61 19.46 -13.45
N TRP A 119 29.69 19.11 -14.17
CA TRP A 119 30.82 20.02 -14.37
C TRP A 119 30.68 20.71 -15.73
N VAL A 120 30.65 22.04 -15.75
CA VAL A 120 30.53 22.83 -16.98
C VAL A 120 31.82 23.60 -17.25
N MET A 121 32.32 23.53 -18.49
CA MET A 121 33.55 24.23 -18.90
C MET A 121 33.22 25.69 -19.25
N THR A 122 33.85 26.64 -18.55
CA THR A 122 33.55 28.08 -18.65
C THR A 122 34.00 28.69 -19.99
N SER A 123 34.83 28.01 -20.78
CA SER A 123 35.38 28.56 -22.03
C SER A 123 34.51 28.39 -23.28
N ALA A 124 33.33 27.77 -23.20
CA ALA A 124 32.47 27.48 -24.37
C ALA A 124 32.00 28.74 -25.14
N GLY A 125 32.03 29.92 -24.52
CA GLY A 125 31.73 31.20 -25.18
C GLY A 125 32.94 31.93 -25.77
N SER A 126 34.17 31.50 -25.44
CA SER A 126 35.42 32.14 -25.91
C SER A 126 35.89 31.55 -27.24
N LEU A 127 36.53 32.37 -28.09
CA LEU A 127 37.15 31.93 -29.35
C LEU A 127 38.06 30.71 -29.16
N THR A 128 38.80 30.67 -28.03
CA THR A 128 39.70 29.57 -27.67
C THR A 128 38.95 28.27 -27.38
N GLY A 129 37.78 28.32 -26.72
CA GLY A 129 36.96 27.13 -26.44
C GLY A 129 36.28 26.54 -27.68
N ARG A 130 35.97 27.37 -28.68
CA ARG A 130 35.41 26.90 -29.96
C ARG A 130 36.45 26.19 -30.83
N ILE A 131 37.70 26.65 -30.82
CA ILE A 131 38.79 26.04 -31.60
C ILE A 131 39.15 24.66 -31.04
N VAL A 132 39.19 24.50 -29.72
CA VAL A 132 39.50 23.21 -29.07
C VAL A 132 38.40 22.17 -29.29
N ASN A 133 37.12 22.59 -29.31
CA ASN A 133 35.98 21.70 -29.53
C ASN A 133 35.76 21.29 -31.01
N GLN A 134 36.52 21.89 -31.95
CA GLN A 134 36.54 21.49 -33.37
C GLN A 134 37.74 20.61 -33.73
N LEU A 135 38.67 20.42 -32.80
CA LEU A 135 39.89 19.62 -32.97
C LEU A 135 39.84 18.26 -32.24
N VAL A 136 38.70 17.94 -31.60
CA VAL A 136 38.39 16.63 -31.00
C VAL A 136 37.18 16.05 -31.71
#